data_AF-A0A6G0U9G3-F1
#
_entry.id   AF-A0A6G0U9G3-F1
#
_cell.length_a   1.000
_cell.length_b   1.000
_cell.length_c   1.000
_cell.angle_alpha   90.00
_cell.angle_beta   90.00
_cell.angle_gamma   90.00
#
_symmetry.space_group_name_H-M   'P 1'
#
loop_
_entity.id
_entity.type
_entity.pdbx_description
1 polymer ?
#
loop_
_entity_poly.entity_id
_entity_poly.type
_entity_poly.pdbx_seq_one_letter_code
_entity_poly.pdbx_strand_id
1 'polypeptide(L)'
;MTTVFARIVKFSIAYPVTRGMVSYAVIWPTGCLIQQLAFGDEKFDFARAARFGLFGAFYVAPTLNAWLTVARYLYPKNDLRSAIIKALLEQVTYSPCAMVSFYFGMSLLEGKTVEEAKKEVEKKFLPTYQVGVAVWPLLQVFNYTMIPEKNRIPFVSLCSLAWSSFLAYMNHCSVKKENMLTNK
;
A
#
# COMPACT_ATOMS: atom_id res chain seq x y z
N MET A 1 23.67 -19.91 -15.08
CA MET A 1 22.61 -19.22 -14.28
C MET A 1 22.64 -17.69 -14.38
N THR A 2 23.71 -17.06 -14.86
CA THR A 2 23.88 -15.59 -14.91
C THR A 2 23.06 -14.90 -16.01
N THR A 3 22.77 -15.58 -17.13
CA THR A 3 22.12 -14.98 -18.31
C THR A 3 20.62 -14.73 -18.11
N VAL A 4 19.93 -15.61 -17.39
CA VAL A 4 18.50 -15.47 -17.10
C VAL A 4 18.26 -14.36 -16.08
N PHE A 5 19.05 -14.33 -15.00
CA PHE A 5 18.98 -13.25 -14.01
C PHE A 5 19.29 -11.89 -14.63
N ALA A 6 20.32 -11.79 -15.47
CA ALA A 6 20.63 -10.56 -16.20
C ALA A 6 19.49 -10.11 -17.14
N ARG A 7 18.78 -11.04 -17.78
CA ARG A 7 17.62 -10.75 -18.63
C ARG A 7 16.41 -10.29 -17.81
N ILE A 8 16.13 -10.93 -16.68
CA ILE A 8 15.06 -10.51 -15.75
C ILE A 8 15.36 -9.10 -15.21
N VAL A 9 16.62 -8.81 -14.87
CA VAL A 9 17.06 -7.50 -14.41
C VAL A 9 16.94 -6.46 -15.53
N LYS A 10 17.36 -6.76 -16.77
CA LYS A 10 17.19 -5.85 -17.92
C LYS A 10 15.72 -5.57 -18.23
N PHE A 11 14.86 -6.59 -18.23
CA PHE A 11 13.42 -6.42 -18.43
C PHE A 11 12.78 -5.57 -17.33
N SER A 12 13.17 -5.82 -16.07
CA SER A 12 12.73 -5.05 -14.90
C SER A 12 13.16 -3.57 -14.94
N ILE A 13 14.23 -3.24 -15.67
CA ILE A 13 14.71 -1.87 -15.87
C ILE A 13 13.98 -1.21 -17.06
N ALA A 14 13.66 -1.96 -18.11
CA ALA A 14 12.98 -1.45 -19.29
C ALA A 14 11.51 -1.08 -19.05
N TYR A 15 10.82 -1.81 -18.15
CA TYR A 15 9.39 -1.63 -17.89
C TYR A 15 9.12 -1.38 -16.39
N PRO A 16 9.32 -0.15 -15.90
CA PRO A 16 9.17 0.18 -14.48
C PRO A 16 7.76 -0.06 -13.94
N VAL A 17 6.72 0.15 -14.78
CA VAL A 17 5.33 -0.16 -14.43
C VAL A 17 5.15 -1.66 -14.23
N THR A 18 5.53 -2.49 -15.20
CA THR A 18 5.40 -3.94 -15.14
C THR A 18 6.14 -4.53 -13.94
N ARG A 19 7.33 -4.00 -13.61
CA ARG A 19 8.06 -4.40 -12.40
C ARG A 19 7.26 -4.09 -11.13
N GLY A 20 6.67 -2.90 -11.05
CA GLY A 20 5.78 -2.53 -9.95
C GLY A 20 4.60 -3.47 -9.83
N MET A 21 3.92 -3.74 -10.95
CA MET A 21 2.77 -4.65 -11.00
C MET A 21 3.13 -6.05 -10.49
N VAL A 22 4.26 -6.62 -10.94
CA VAL A 22 4.76 -7.93 -10.48
C VAL A 22 5.08 -7.91 -8.99
N SER A 23 5.69 -6.83 -8.48
CA SER A 23 6.03 -6.71 -7.06
C SER A 23 4.77 -6.74 -6.20
N TYR A 24 3.75 -5.97 -6.57
CA TYR A 24 2.47 -5.95 -5.86
C TYR A 24 1.69 -7.27 -6.03
N ALA A 25 1.72 -7.88 -7.21
CA ALA A 25 1.07 -9.17 -7.47
C ALA A 25 1.60 -10.31 -6.60
N VAL A 26 2.85 -10.21 -6.13
CA VAL A 26 3.46 -11.22 -5.25
C VAL A 26 3.39 -10.80 -3.80
N ILE A 27 3.82 -9.58 -3.47
CA ILE A 27 4.02 -9.15 -2.08
C ILE A 27 2.69 -9.01 -1.35
N TRP A 28 1.66 -8.43 -1.98
CA TRP A 28 0.39 -8.17 -1.29
C TRP A 28 -0.40 -9.46 -0.97
N PRO A 29 -0.58 -10.42 -1.90
CA PRO A 29 -1.18 -11.71 -1.57
C PRO A 29 -0.38 -12.47 -0.53
N THR A 30 0.95 -12.48 -0.65
CA THR A 30 1.83 -13.15 0.32
C THR A 30 1.67 -12.53 1.71
N GLY A 31 1.65 -11.19 1.79
CA GLY A 31 1.40 -10.46 3.03
C GLY A 31 0.03 -10.78 3.63
N CYS A 32 -1.01 -10.89 2.81
CA CYS A 32 -2.33 -11.30 3.25
C CYS A 32 -2.33 -12.73 3.82
N LEU A 33 -1.65 -13.67 3.19
CA LEU A 33 -1.55 -15.05 3.69
C LEU A 33 -0.74 -15.13 5.00
N ILE A 34 0.38 -14.40 5.09
CA ILE A 34 1.17 -14.30 6.33
C ILE A 34 0.33 -13.69 7.45
N GLN A 35 -0.47 -12.68 7.13
CA GLN A 35 -1.39 -12.05 8.07
C GLN A 35 -2.42 -13.05 8.60
N GLN A 36 -3.08 -13.81 7.71
CA GLN A 36 -4.07 -14.82 8.11
C GLN A 36 -3.43 -15.90 9.00
N LEU A 37 -2.19 -16.31 8.69
CA LEU A 37 -1.43 -17.24 9.53
C LEU A 37 -1.13 -16.64 10.91
N ALA A 38 -0.71 -15.38 10.98
CA ALA A 38 -0.34 -14.71 12.23
C ALA A 38 -1.54 -14.45 13.15
N PHE A 39 -2.74 -14.22 12.59
CA PHE A 39 -3.97 -14.07 13.35
C PHE A 39 -4.67 -15.39 13.69
N GLY A 40 -4.16 -16.53 13.18
CA GLY A 40 -4.68 -17.85 13.49
C GLY A 40 -6.05 -18.12 12.86
N ASP A 41 -6.32 -17.57 11.68
CA ASP A 41 -7.57 -17.82 10.96
C ASP A 41 -7.72 -19.33 10.70
N GLU A 42 -8.88 -19.91 11.05
CA GLU A 42 -9.13 -21.36 10.93
C GLU A 42 -9.03 -21.87 9.48
N LYS A 43 -9.25 -21.00 8.50
CA LYS A 43 -9.18 -21.29 7.07
C LYS A 43 -8.53 -20.15 6.32
N PHE A 44 -7.56 -20.49 5.46
CA PHE A 44 -6.95 -19.52 4.55
C PHE A 44 -7.96 -19.01 3.51
N ASP A 45 -8.22 -17.71 3.54
CA ASP A 45 -8.97 -16.99 2.52
C ASP A 45 -8.05 -16.59 1.36
N PHE A 46 -7.86 -17.53 0.43
CA PHE A 46 -7.13 -17.31 -0.81
C PHE A 46 -7.83 -16.29 -1.73
N ALA A 47 -9.15 -16.16 -1.64
CA ALA A 47 -9.88 -15.18 -2.45
C ALA A 47 -9.53 -13.76 -2.00
N ARG A 48 -9.39 -13.52 -0.69
CA ARG A 48 -8.89 -12.25 -0.14
C ARG A 48 -7.46 -11.98 -0.60
N ALA A 49 -6.56 -12.97 -0.52
CA ALA A 49 -5.20 -12.82 -1.02
C ALA A 49 -5.19 -12.46 -2.53
N ALA A 50 -6.03 -13.10 -3.35
CA ALA A 50 -6.16 -12.78 -4.77
C ALA A 50 -6.67 -11.35 -5.01
N ARG A 51 -7.67 -10.88 -4.26
CA ARG A 51 -8.17 -9.49 -4.36
C ARG A 51 -7.06 -8.47 -4.06
N PHE A 52 -6.27 -8.70 -3.01
CA PHE A 52 -5.11 -7.87 -2.68
C PHE A 52 -4.08 -7.85 -3.82
N GLY A 53 -3.81 -9.00 -4.44
CA GLY A 53 -2.91 -9.09 -5.59
C GLY A 53 -3.41 -8.35 -6.81
N LEU A 54 -4.69 -8.54 -7.17
CA LEU A 54 -5.32 -7.88 -8.31
C LEU A 54 -5.36 -6.36 -8.12
N PHE A 55 -5.82 -5.89 -6.95
CA PHE A 55 -5.89 -4.48 -6.64
C PHE A 55 -4.50 -3.84 -6.58
N GLY A 56 -3.55 -4.51 -5.93
CA GLY A 56 -2.16 -4.06 -5.86
C GLY A 56 -1.51 -3.95 -7.24
N ALA A 57 -1.64 -4.99 -8.06
CA ALA A 57 -0.97 -5.07 -9.35
C ALA A 57 -1.59 -4.15 -10.41
N PHE A 58 -2.92 -4.09 -10.51
CA PHE A 58 -3.58 -3.38 -11.61
C PHE A 58 -4.02 -1.97 -11.27
N TYR A 59 -4.13 -1.63 -9.98
CA TYR A 59 -4.54 -0.29 -9.55
C TYR A 59 -3.42 0.45 -8.81
N VAL A 60 -2.91 -0.12 -7.72
CA VAL A 60 -1.94 0.59 -6.86
C VAL A 60 -0.58 0.78 -7.55
N ALA A 61 -0.04 -0.24 -8.20
CA ALA A 61 1.26 -0.12 -8.87
C ALA A 61 1.27 0.91 -10.02
N PRO A 62 0.27 0.96 -10.94
CA PRO A 62 0.21 1.99 -11.98
C PRO A 62 0.03 3.40 -11.42
N THR A 63 -0.89 3.57 -10.46
CA THR A 63 -1.18 4.89 -9.85
C THR A 63 0.01 5.41 -9.05
N LEU A 64 0.70 4.55 -8.29
CA LEU A 64 1.93 4.89 -7.59
C LEU A 64 3.03 5.28 -8.57
N ASN A 65 3.21 4.54 -9.67
CA ASN A 65 4.20 4.89 -10.69
C ASN A 65 3.90 6.25 -11.35
N ALA A 66 2.62 6.55 -11.60
CA ALA A 66 2.19 7.85 -12.09
C ALA A 66 2.55 8.96 -11.09
N TRP A 67 2.26 8.76 -9.80
CA TRP A 67 2.63 9.70 -8.74
C TRP A 67 4.14 9.93 -8.67
N LEU A 68 4.95 8.86 -8.61
CA LEU A 68 6.41 8.96 -8.59
C LEU A 68 6.95 9.70 -9.83
N THR A 69 6.27 9.59 -10.97
CA THR A 69 6.62 10.32 -12.19
C THR A 69 6.31 11.81 -12.06
N VAL A 70 5.11 12.15 -11.60
CA VAL A 70 4.71 13.54 -11.32
C VAL A 70 5.65 14.19 -10.30
N ALA A 71 5.95 13.49 -9.21
CA ALA A 71 6.86 13.95 -8.17
C ALA A 71 8.29 14.21 -8.70
N ARG A 72 8.77 13.39 -9.65
CA ARG A 72 10.05 13.60 -10.34
C ARG A 72 10.02 14.84 -11.23
N TYR A 73 8.94 15.09 -11.96
CA TYR A 73 8.82 16.29 -12.81
C TYR A 73 8.70 17.58 -12.00
N LEU A 74 7.90 17.59 -10.93
CA LEU A 74 7.73 18.75 -10.06
C LEU A 74 9.02 19.12 -9.30
N TYR A 75 9.77 18.11 -8.85
CA TYR A 75 10.99 18.29 -8.07
C TYR A 75 12.09 17.35 -8.59
N PRO A 76 12.84 17.74 -9.63
CA PRO A 76 13.82 16.85 -10.28
C PRO A 76 15.07 16.61 -9.43
N LYS A 77 15.35 17.45 -8.42
CA LYS A 77 16.50 17.28 -7.54
C LYS A 77 16.32 16.07 -6.61
N ASN A 78 17.42 15.39 -6.36
CA ASN A 78 17.53 14.26 -5.42
C ASN A 78 18.21 14.72 -4.12
N ASP A 79 17.77 15.85 -3.57
CA ASP A 79 18.21 16.35 -2.26
C ASP A 79 17.15 16.12 -1.18
N LEU A 80 17.56 16.21 0.09
CA LEU A 80 16.67 15.99 1.23
C LEU A 80 15.47 16.96 1.21
N ARG A 81 15.69 18.21 0.79
CA ARG A 81 14.62 19.21 0.66
C ARG A 81 13.55 18.76 -0.33
N SER A 82 13.95 18.32 -1.52
CA SER A 82 13.00 17.81 -2.53
C SER A 82 12.31 16.54 -2.06
N ALA A 83 13.01 15.64 -1.34
CA ALA A 83 12.42 14.44 -0.76
C ALA A 83 11.30 14.78 0.25
N ILE A 84 11.55 15.75 1.15
CA ILE A 84 10.55 16.21 2.12
C ILE A 84 9.34 16.81 1.42
N ILE A 85 9.56 17.68 0.43
CA ILE A 85 8.45 18.33 -0.29
C ILE A 85 7.62 17.29 -1.05
N LYS A 86 8.25 16.34 -1.75
CA LYS A 86 7.56 15.23 -2.42
C LYS A 86 6.72 14.41 -1.44
N ALA A 87 7.29 14.06 -0.28
CA ALA A 87 6.59 13.29 0.75
C ALA A 87 5.39 14.03 1.34
N LEU A 88 5.50 15.34 1.58
CA LEU A 88 4.39 16.16 2.07
C LEU A 88 3.30 16.32 1.01
N LEU A 89 3.67 16.57 -0.25
CA LEU A 89 2.72 16.63 -1.36
C LEU A 89 1.99 15.31 -1.54
N GLU A 90 2.69 14.19 -1.38
CA GLU A 90 2.09 12.85 -1.43
C GLU A 90 1.01 12.70 -0.37
N GLN A 91 1.27 13.15 0.87
CA GLN A 91 0.27 13.05 1.93
C GLN A 91 -1.00 13.83 1.68
N VAL A 92 -0.91 14.99 1.03
CA VAL A 92 -2.09 15.83 0.81
C VAL A 92 -2.82 15.53 -0.50
N THR A 93 -2.18 14.79 -1.42
CA THR A 93 -2.75 14.49 -2.74
C THR A 93 -2.97 12.99 -2.95
N TYR A 94 -1.89 12.24 -3.16
CA TYR A 94 -1.96 10.83 -3.53
C TYR A 94 -2.44 9.95 -2.38
N SER A 95 -1.93 10.13 -1.16
CA SER A 95 -2.31 9.32 0.01
C SER A 95 -3.82 9.28 0.27
N PRO A 96 -4.56 10.41 0.38
CA PRO A 96 -5.98 10.37 0.68
C PRO A 96 -6.76 9.71 -0.46
N CYS A 97 -6.43 9.99 -1.72
CA CYS A 97 -7.05 9.34 -2.87
C CYS A 97 -6.78 7.83 -2.88
N ALA A 98 -5.54 7.41 -2.63
CA ALA A 98 -5.16 6.00 -2.58
C ALA A 98 -5.85 5.26 -1.44
N MET A 99 -5.98 5.89 -0.26
CA MET A 99 -6.67 5.31 0.89
C MET A 99 -8.17 5.13 0.67
N VAL A 100 -8.85 6.17 0.16
CA VAL A 100 -10.28 6.09 -0.19
C VAL A 100 -10.49 4.98 -1.22
N SER A 101 -9.68 4.97 -2.28
CA SER A 101 -9.77 3.98 -3.35
C SER A 101 -9.47 2.57 -2.84
N PHE A 102 -8.54 2.40 -1.90
CA PHE A 102 -8.24 1.11 -1.28
C PHE A 102 -9.44 0.59 -0.47
N TYR A 103 -9.96 1.36 0.50
CA TYR A 103 -11.08 0.88 1.31
C TYR A 103 -12.35 0.66 0.49
N PHE A 104 -12.64 1.57 -0.43
CA PHE A 104 -13.80 1.47 -1.31
C PHE A 104 -13.65 0.30 -2.28
N GLY A 105 -12.54 0.23 -3.01
CA GLY A 105 -12.28 -0.80 -4.01
C GLY A 105 -12.19 -2.20 -3.40
N MET A 106 -11.52 -2.35 -2.25
CA MET A 106 -11.47 -3.63 -1.54
C MET A 106 -12.85 -4.06 -1.05
N SER A 107 -13.68 -3.13 -0.56
CA SER A 107 -15.06 -3.44 -0.13
C SER A 107 -15.91 -3.93 -1.30
N LEU A 108 -15.80 -3.29 -2.47
CA LEU A 108 -16.50 -3.75 -3.67
C LEU A 108 -16.02 -5.12 -4.14
N LEU A 109 -14.70 -5.38 -4.09
CA LEU A 109 -14.14 -6.70 -4.43
C LEU A 109 -14.57 -7.80 -3.46
N GLU A 110 -14.87 -7.45 -2.20
CA GLU A 110 -15.47 -8.33 -1.20
C GLU A 110 -16.96 -8.61 -1.47
N GLY A 111 -17.58 -7.91 -2.43
CA GLY A 111 -18.98 -8.05 -2.79
C GLY A 111 -19.94 -7.17 -1.99
N LYS A 112 -19.42 -6.19 -1.23
CA LYS A 112 -20.25 -5.21 -0.51
C LYS A 112 -20.91 -4.23 -1.49
N THR A 113 -22.05 -3.69 -1.08
CA THR A 113 -22.74 -2.62 -1.81
C THR A 113 -21.94 -1.31 -1.77
N VAL A 114 -22.25 -0.40 -2.70
CA VAL A 114 -21.62 0.93 -2.75
C VAL A 114 -21.83 1.70 -1.44
N GLU A 115 -23.01 1.57 -0.83
CA GLU A 115 -23.35 2.24 0.42
C GLU A 115 -22.50 1.70 1.59
N GLU A 116 -22.31 0.38 1.66
CA GLU A 116 -21.43 -0.24 2.66
C GLU A 116 -19.97 0.12 2.45
N ALA A 117 -19.51 0.17 1.19
CA ALA A 117 -18.16 0.59 0.85
C ALA A 117 -17.91 2.05 1.26
N LYS A 118 -18.88 2.94 1.07
CA LYS A 118 -18.81 4.33 1.52
C LYS A 118 -18.72 4.44 3.04
N LYS A 119 -19.55 3.69 3.77
CA LYS A 119 -19.51 3.64 5.24
C LYS A 119 -18.18 3.10 5.77
N GLU A 120 -17.60 2.11 5.09
CA GLU A 120 -16.28 1.58 5.44
C GLU A 120 -15.19 2.65 5.30
N VAL A 121 -15.21 3.43 4.22
CA VAL A 121 -14.30 4.56 4.03
C VAL A 121 -14.51 5.59 5.13
N GLU A 122 -15.74 6.03 5.40
CA GLU A 122 -16.04 7.04 6.44
C GLU A 122 -15.55 6.59 7.82
N LYS A 123 -15.74 5.31 8.16
CA LYS A 123 -15.31 4.74 9.44
C LYS A 123 -13.79 4.64 9.56
N LYS A 124 -13.10 4.19 8.51
CA LYS A 124 -11.66 3.83 8.58
C LYS A 124 -10.72 4.91 8.10
N PHE A 125 -11.17 5.83 7.25
CA PHE A 125 -10.32 6.83 6.61
C PHE A 125 -9.63 7.73 7.63
N LEU A 126 -10.39 8.41 8.50
CA LEU A 126 -9.83 9.42 9.40
C LEU A 126 -8.82 8.82 10.41
N PRO A 127 -9.15 7.72 11.12
CA PRO A 127 -8.18 7.09 12.03
C PRO A 127 -6.92 6.62 11.31
N THR A 128 -7.07 6.04 10.12
CA THR A 128 -5.94 5.57 9.31
C THR A 128 -5.09 6.74 8.82
N TYR A 129 -5.72 7.84 8.41
CA TYR A 129 -5.05 8.99 7.83
C TYR A 129 -4.23 9.72 8.89
N GLN A 130 -4.76 9.88 10.11
CA GLN A 130 -4.04 10.49 11.23
C GLN A 130 -2.74 9.76 11.55
N VAL A 131 -2.78 8.42 11.62
CA VAL A 131 -1.55 7.63 11.84
C VAL A 131 -0.67 7.65 10.59
N GLY A 132 -1.28 7.58 9.41
CA GLY A 132 -0.58 7.57 8.14
C GLY A 132 0.27 8.81 7.91
N VAL A 133 -0.25 10.00 8.23
CA VAL A 133 0.47 11.27 8.10
C VAL A 133 1.70 11.35 9.01
N ALA A 134 1.76 10.60 10.11
CA ALA A 134 2.96 10.53 10.95
C ALA A 134 4.00 9.53 10.41
N VAL A 135 3.55 8.41 9.85
CA VAL A 135 4.42 7.28 9.45
C VAL A 135 4.93 7.41 8.01
N TRP A 136 4.03 7.69 7.07
CA TRP A 136 4.34 7.64 5.65
C TRP A 136 5.31 8.73 5.17
N PRO A 137 5.33 9.98 5.68
CA PRO A 137 6.34 10.94 5.24
C PRO A 137 7.75 10.49 5.56
N LEU A 138 7.96 9.87 6.72
CA LEU A 138 9.28 9.35 7.12
C LEU A 138 9.73 8.24 6.17
N LEU A 139 8.82 7.31 5.87
CA LEU A 139 9.08 6.23 4.91
C LEU A 139 9.36 6.77 3.51
N GLN A 140 8.61 7.79 3.05
CA GLN A 140 8.81 8.37 1.72
C GLN A 140 10.08 9.20 1.62
N VAL A 141 10.42 9.98 2.66
CA VAL A 141 11.69 10.70 2.68
C VAL A 141 12.85 9.70 2.58
N PHE A 142 12.81 8.61 3.36
CA PHE A 142 13.79 7.53 3.27
C PHE A 142 13.81 6.88 1.87
N ASN A 143 12.64 6.63 1.28
CA ASN A 143 12.51 6.08 -0.06
C ASN A 143 13.13 7.00 -1.14
N TYR A 144 12.97 8.32 -1.03
CA TYR A 144 13.54 9.25 -2.00
C TYR A 144 15.03 9.48 -1.82
N THR A 145 15.55 9.41 -0.59
CA THR A 145 16.98 9.69 -0.29
C THR A 145 17.87 8.45 -0.33
N MET A 146 17.43 7.33 0.24
CA MET A 146 18.27 6.13 0.45
C MET A 146 18.02 5.04 -0.58
N ILE A 147 16.79 4.95 -1.12
CA ILE A 147 16.42 3.87 -2.04
C ILE A 147 16.68 4.31 -3.50
N PRO A 148 17.48 3.53 -4.27
CA PRO A 148 17.67 3.78 -5.68
C PRO A 148 16.32 3.82 -6.40
N GLU A 149 16.16 4.74 -7.34
CA GLU A 149 14.89 5.00 -8.04
C GLU A 149 14.19 3.73 -8.55
N LYS A 150 14.96 2.81 -9.12
CA LYS A 150 14.49 1.50 -9.60
C LYS A 150 13.81 0.65 -8.52
N ASN A 151 14.20 0.77 -7.25
CA ASN A 151 13.74 -0.06 -6.14
C ASN A 151 12.66 0.62 -5.28
N ARG A 152 12.27 1.86 -5.61
CA ARG A 152 11.30 2.62 -4.81
C ARG A 152 9.92 1.96 -4.75
N ILE A 153 9.41 1.45 -5.87
CA ILE A 153 8.11 0.77 -5.91
C ILE A 153 8.12 -0.53 -5.09
N PRO A 154 9.09 -1.46 -5.27
CA PRO A 154 9.21 -2.63 -4.40
C PRO A 154 9.35 -2.28 -2.91
N PHE A 155 10.13 -1.26 -2.57
CA PHE A 155 10.27 -0.82 -1.17
C PHE A 155 8.93 -0.36 -0.59
N VAL A 156 8.21 0.51 -1.30
CA VAL A 156 6.89 0.98 -0.86
C VAL A 156 5.91 -0.18 -0.73
N SER A 157 5.96 -1.17 -1.64
CA SER A 157 5.09 -2.35 -1.56
C SER A 157 5.32 -3.20 -0.30
N LEU A 158 6.57 -3.31 0.16
CA LEU A 158 6.91 -3.99 1.43
C LEU A 158 6.44 -3.17 2.64
N CYS A 159 6.62 -1.85 2.61
CA CYS A 159 6.06 -0.96 3.64
C CYS A 159 4.53 -1.06 3.70
N SER A 160 3.85 -1.15 2.55
CA SER A 160 2.39 -1.35 2.48
C SER A 160 1.95 -2.67 3.10
N LEU A 161 2.74 -3.75 2.97
CA LEU A 161 2.49 -5.01 3.67
C LEU A 161 2.54 -4.81 5.18
N ALA A 162 3.61 -4.20 5.70
CA ALA A 162 3.73 -3.92 7.14
C ALA A 162 2.58 -3.02 7.64
N TRP A 163 2.23 -2.01 6.85
CA TRP A 163 1.10 -1.12 7.13
C TRP A 163 -0.24 -1.88 7.19
N SER A 164 -0.49 -2.80 6.25
CA SER A 164 -1.72 -3.60 6.23
C SER A 164 -1.84 -4.51 7.45
N SER A 165 -0.72 -5.08 7.92
CA SER A 165 -0.66 -5.84 9.17
C SER A 165 -0.96 -4.96 10.38
N PHE A 166 -0.36 -3.78 10.44
CA PHE A 166 -0.62 -2.80 11.50
C PHE A 166 -2.09 -2.36 11.54
N LEU A 167 -2.72 -2.10 10.39
CA LEU A 167 -4.13 -1.72 10.33
C LEU A 167 -5.07 -2.85 10.78
N ALA A 168 -4.75 -4.10 10.46
CA ALA A 168 -5.52 -5.23 10.95
C ALA A 168 -5.42 -5.34 12.48
N TYR A 169 -4.23 -5.16 13.04
CA TYR A 169 -4.03 -5.12 14.48
C TYR A 169 -4.80 -3.97 15.14
N MET A 170 -4.69 -2.75 14.60
CA MET A 170 -5.46 -1.59 15.08
C MET A 170 -6.96 -1.86 15.08
N ASN A 171 -7.49 -2.41 13.98
CA ASN A 171 -8.91 -2.75 13.88
C ASN A 171 -9.32 -3.80 14.92
N HIS A 172 -8.50 -4.82 15.14
CA HIS A 172 -8.74 -5.84 16.16
C HIS A 172 -8.81 -5.23 17.57
N CYS A 173 -7.88 -4.32 17.91
CA CYS A 173 -7.89 -3.60 19.17
C CYS A 173 -9.11 -2.67 19.32
N SER A 174 -9.50 -1.96 18.27
CA SER A 174 -10.68 -1.08 18.28
C SER A 174 -11.97 -1.86 18.55
N VAL A 175 -12.18 -3.00 17.88
CA VAL A 175 -13.34 -3.87 18.10
C VAL A 175 -13.37 -4.40 19.53
N LYS A 176 -12.22 -4.86 20.05
CA LYS A 176 -12.11 -5.32 21.44
C LYS A 176 -12.50 -4.23 22.44
N LYS A 177 -12.12 -2.98 22.18
CA LYS A 177 -12.46 -1.83 23.04
C LYS A 177 -13.95 -1.49 22.97
N GLU A 178 -14.56 -1.49 21.78
CA GLU A 178 -16.00 -1.26 21.61
C GLU A 178 -16.83 -2.32 22.38
N ASN A 179 -16.45 -3.60 22.30
CA ASN A 179 -17.12 -4.69 23.02
C ASN A 179 -17.01 -4.56 24.55
N MET A 180 -15.91 -4.02 25.06
CA MET A 180 -15.76 -3.76 26.51
C MET A 180 -16.62 -2.58 26.99
N LEU A 181 -16.89 -1.60 26.12
CA LEU A 181 -17.71 -0.43 26.45
C LEU A 181 -19.21 -0.71 26.33
N THR A 182 -19.62 -1.65 25.48
CA THR A 182 -21.02 -2.06 25.30
C THR A 182 -21.47 -3.13 26.29
N ASN A 183 -20.54 -3.91 26.86
CA ASN A 183 -20.82 -4.88 27.93
C ASN A 183 -20.74 -4.27 29.36
N LYS A 184 -20.72 -2.95 29.49
CA LYS A 184 -20.79 -2.21 30.75
C LYS A 184 -22.08 -1.41 30.81
#